data_AF-A0A2G8LLJ5-F1
#
_entry.id   AF-A0A2G8LLJ5-F1
#
_cell.length_a   1.000
_cell.length_b   1.000
_cell.length_c   1.000
_cell.angle_alpha   90.00
_cell.angle_beta   90.00
_cell.angle_gamma   90.00
#
_symmetry.space_group_name_H-M   'P 1'
#
loop_
_entity.id
_entity.type
_entity.pdbx_description
1 polymer ?
#
loop_
_entity_poly.entity_id
_entity_poly.type
_entity_poly.pdbx_seq_one_letter_code
_entity_poly.pdbx_strand_id
1 'polypeptide(L)'
;MVIRPMDALSYKEEGNKAYKAGNFAEAITAYTKAIEITPKKTNEKAVFLKNRSACHLKLENYEKAANDASAAIDITPGDTKALFRLCQALEQMGKSEQAFQEARKLIHLEPKNTAVQQMLMRLTVCVSEKAKKFQTTDNKVEQMFKALEESGIDEEKKIQAANNLIVLSREEAGAQKIFAENGVERIKKLLTTEDTDLQTSGLRILSCLCTKHKSRAWAVLKQLTLETLAVSFSSKSEAVCNSAASVLLSAVNSLIGENVGEVKGGDMAVVPDPTPEFKSLMMFFMGLLTNESVSGYGRDAVIDMIIKFVPKKEGIGRALTFVTNGGLLKLLDVAGQIPDEPRYPITTNTRMHCSVALINFTTR
;
A
#
# COMPACT_ATOMS: atom_id res chain seq x y z
N MET A 1 -53.82 -0.66 -6.31
CA MET A 1 -53.34 0.09 -5.12
C MET A 1 -52.28 1.08 -5.58
N VAL A 2 -52.60 2.37 -5.58
CA VAL A 2 -51.61 3.42 -5.86
C VAL A 2 -50.75 3.55 -4.61
N ILE A 3 -49.50 3.08 -4.67
CA ILE A 3 -48.52 3.29 -3.60
C ILE A 3 -48.21 4.79 -3.61
N ARG A 4 -48.78 5.54 -2.66
CA ARG A 4 -48.37 6.94 -2.45
C ARG A 4 -46.87 6.92 -2.14
N PRO A 5 -46.03 7.71 -2.85
CA PRO A 5 -44.63 7.82 -2.47
C PRO A 5 -44.56 8.36 -1.04
N MET A 6 -43.88 7.63 -0.16
CA MET A 6 -43.64 8.08 1.20
C MET A 6 -42.75 9.34 1.17
N ASP A 7 -43.03 10.29 2.05
CA ASP A 7 -42.20 11.46 2.25
C ASP A 7 -40.95 11.12 3.09
N ALA A 8 -39.97 12.04 3.12
CA ALA A 8 -38.72 11.85 3.86
C ALA A 8 -38.94 11.62 5.36
N LEU A 9 -40.01 12.22 5.91
CA LEU A 9 -40.37 12.09 7.31
C LEU A 9 -40.90 10.69 7.64
N SER A 10 -41.73 10.11 6.76
CA SER A 10 -42.23 8.74 6.92
C SER A 10 -41.10 7.72 6.90
N TYR A 11 -40.14 7.85 5.98
CA TYR A 11 -38.96 6.98 5.94
C TYR A 11 -38.06 7.15 7.17
N LYS A 12 -37.95 8.37 7.74
CA LYS A 12 -37.28 8.58 9.02
C LYS A 12 -37.97 7.84 10.17
N GLU A 13 -39.30 7.88 10.22
CA GLU A 13 -40.06 7.19 11.26
C GLU A 13 -39.95 5.67 11.15
N GLU A 14 -40.00 5.13 9.94
CA GLU A 14 -39.73 3.72 9.66
C GLU A 14 -38.32 3.33 10.13
N GLY A 15 -37.31 4.13 9.76
CA GLY A 15 -35.93 3.92 10.20
C GLY A 15 -35.76 3.98 11.72
N ASN A 16 -36.45 4.90 12.40
CA ASN A 16 -36.44 5.01 13.86
C ASN A 16 -37.10 3.80 14.52
N LYS A 17 -38.20 3.30 13.94
CA LYS A 17 -38.90 2.11 14.44
C LYS A 17 -38.04 0.87 14.29
N ALA A 18 -37.44 0.67 13.11
CA ALA A 18 -36.49 -0.42 12.86
C ALA A 18 -35.27 -0.34 13.78
N TYR A 19 -34.72 0.86 14.01
CA TYR A 19 -33.60 1.07 14.94
C TYR A 19 -33.96 0.66 16.37
N LYS A 20 -35.15 1.06 16.86
CA LYS A 20 -35.64 0.68 18.20
C LYS A 20 -35.90 -0.83 18.30
N ALA A 21 -36.29 -1.48 17.21
CA ALA A 21 -36.47 -2.93 17.15
C ALA A 21 -35.15 -3.71 17.03
N GLY A 22 -34.00 -3.04 16.89
CA GLY A 22 -32.69 -3.67 16.69
C GLY A 22 -32.39 -4.07 15.24
N ASN A 23 -33.32 -3.83 14.30
CA ASN A 23 -33.17 -4.14 12.89
C ASN A 23 -32.37 -3.04 12.17
N PHE A 24 -31.05 -3.00 12.39
CA PHE A 24 -30.20 -1.92 11.89
C PHE A 24 -30.07 -1.89 10.35
N ALA A 25 -30.13 -3.04 9.66
CA ALA A 25 -30.07 -3.10 8.20
C ALA A 25 -31.32 -2.50 7.52
N GLU A 26 -32.50 -2.79 8.07
CA GLU A 26 -33.77 -2.18 7.63
C GLU A 26 -33.77 -0.68 7.92
N ALA A 27 -33.27 -0.27 9.09
CA ALA A 27 -33.12 1.14 9.44
C ALA A 27 -32.21 1.89 8.44
N ILE A 28 -31.08 1.30 8.04
CA ILE A 28 -30.18 1.87 7.02
C ILE A 28 -30.91 2.05 5.69
N THR A 29 -31.71 1.07 5.29
CA THR A 29 -32.46 1.11 4.03
C THR A 29 -33.46 2.25 4.06
N ALA A 30 -34.23 2.38 5.14
CA ALA A 30 -35.19 3.46 5.32
C ALA A 30 -34.53 4.84 5.35
N TYR A 31 -33.44 5.02 6.12
CA TYR A 31 -32.71 6.29 6.13
C TYR A 31 -32.06 6.63 4.78
N THR A 32 -31.60 5.63 4.03
CA THR A 32 -31.02 5.86 2.69
C THR A 32 -32.07 6.40 1.73
N LYS A 33 -33.28 5.82 1.72
CA LYS A 33 -34.41 6.35 0.95
C LYS A 33 -34.75 7.79 1.38
N ALA A 34 -34.77 8.08 2.68
CA ALA A 34 -34.98 9.44 3.18
C ALA A 34 -33.90 10.43 2.67
N ILE A 35 -32.64 10.02 2.67
CA ILE A 35 -31.49 10.83 2.20
C ILE A 35 -31.56 11.12 0.70
N GLU A 36 -32.01 10.15 -0.11
CA GLU A 36 -32.13 10.26 -1.57
C GLU A 36 -33.19 11.27 -1.99
N ILE A 37 -34.37 11.26 -1.34
CA ILE A 37 -35.46 12.18 -1.67
C ILE A 37 -35.32 13.56 -1.02
N THR A 38 -34.36 13.72 -0.10
CA THR A 38 -34.10 14.99 0.58
C THR A 38 -33.06 15.83 -0.16
N PRO A 39 -33.34 17.13 -0.43
CA PRO A 39 -32.40 18.03 -1.07
C PRO A 39 -31.03 18.08 -0.38
N LYS A 40 -29.97 18.38 -1.15
CA LYS A 40 -28.62 18.51 -0.59
C LYS A 40 -28.56 19.68 0.41
N LYS A 41 -27.77 19.52 1.48
CA LYS A 41 -27.49 20.54 2.51
C LYS A 41 -28.69 21.05 3.32
N THR A 42 -29.70 20.22 3.56
CA THR A 42 -30.78 20.54 4.52
C THR A 42 -30.52 19.93 5.89
N ASN A 43 -30.99 20.59 6.96
CA ASN A 43 -30.87 20.07 8.33
C ASN A 43 -31.54 18.70 8.50
N GLU A 44 -32.61 18.43 7.76
CA GLU A 44 -33.27 17.12 7.75
C GLU A 44 -32.34 16.01 7.25
N LYS A 45 -31.58 16.30 6.17
CA LYS A 45 -30.59 15.37 5.64
C LYS A 45 -29.48 15.09 6.64
N ALA A 46 -29.02 16.09 7.38
CA ALA A 46 -28.04 15.91 8.46
C ALA A 46 -28.56 14.97 9.54
N VAL A 47 -29.85 15.08 9.91
CA VAL A 47 -30.49 14.17 10.87
C VAL A 47 -30.52 12.73 10.36
N PHE A 48 -30.87 12.52 9.08
CA PHE A 48 -30.90 11.17 8.49
C PHE A 48 -29.51 10.55 8.40
N LEU A 49 -28.52 11.31 7.96
CA LEU A 49 -27.11 10.88 7.92
C LEU A 49 -26.61 10.49 9.31
N LYS A 50 -26.87 11.32 10.32
CA LYS A 50 -26.53 11.05 11.72
C LYS A 50 -27.19 9.76 12.24
N ASN A 51 -28.46 9.52 11.91
CA ASN A 51 -29.17 8.32 12.35
C ASN A 51 -28.67 7.07 11.62
N ARG A 52 -28.36 7.16 10.32
CA ARG A 52 -27.75 6.08 9.55
C ARG A 52 -26.34 5.74 10.03
N SER A 53 -25.54 6.75 10.38
CA SER A 53 -24.25 6.57 11.05
C SER A 53 -24.38 5.75 12.34
N ALA A 54 -25.42 6.00 13.15
CA ALA A 54 -25.69 5.21 14.36
C ALA A 54 -25.93 3.72 14.06
N CYS A 55 -26.66 3.43 12.98
CA CYS A 55 -26.92 2.06 12.53
C CYS A 55 -25.62 1.40 12.03
N HIS A 56 -24.81 2.13 11.25
CA HIS A 56 -23.53 1.64 10.77
C HIS A 56 -22.57 1.33 11.92
N LEU A 57 -22.53 2.14 12.99
CA LEU A 57 -21.76 1.84 14.20
C LEU A 57 -22.21 0.53 14.87
N LYS A 58 -23.52 0.27 14.93
CA LYS A 58 -24.08 -0.96 15.52
C LYS A 58 -23.79 -2.21 14.69
N LEU A 59 -23.60 -2.05 13.38
CA LEU A 59 -23.20 -3.11 12.46
C LEU A 59 -21.69 -3.14 12.18
N GLU A 60 -20.89 -2.43 12.98
CA GLU A 60 -19.42 -2.38 12.86
C GLU A 60 -18.90 -1.90 11.48
N ASN A 61 -19.76 -1.20 10.72
CA ASN A 61 -19.42 -0.58 9.45
C ASN A 61 -18.79 0.80 9.69
N TYR A 62 -17.63 0.83 10.35
CA TYR A 62 -17.05 2.06 10.90
C TYR A 62 -16.71 3.12 9.84
N GLU A 63 -16.22 2.72 8.67
CA GLU A 63 -15.90 3.66 7.57
C GLU A 63 -17.15 4.38 7.06
N LYS A 64 -18.25 3.64 6.84
CA LYS A 64 -19.55 4.21 6.44
C LYS A 64 -20.12 5.10 7.55
N ALA A 65 -19.97 4.69 8.82
CA ALA A 65 -20.40 5.49 9.96
C ALA A 65 -19.65 6.83 10.05
N ALA A 66 -18.33 6.83 9.84
CA ALA A 66 -17.50 8.03 9.84
C ALA A 66 -17.87 8.97 8.69
N ASN A 67 -18.07 8.44 7.48
CA ASN A 67 -18.48 9.22 6.30
C ASN A 67 -19.84 9.89 6.52
N ASP A 68 -20.84 9.15 7.01
CA ASP A 68 -22.16 9.69 7.31
C ASP A 68 -22.12 10.75 8.43
N ALA A 69 -21.34 10.51 9.49
CA ALA A 69 -21.18 11.47 10.58
C ALA A 69 -20.47 12.75 10.11
N SER A 70 -19.42 12.64 9.31
CA SER A 70 -18.72 13.78 8.72
C SER A 70 -19.65 14.59 7.83
N ALA A 71 -20.40 13.92 6.94
CA ALA A 71 -21.36 14.60 6.07
C ALA A 71 -22.48 15.30 6.86
N ALA A 72 -22.89 14.76 8.01
CA ALA A 72 -23.84 15.43 8.89
C ALA A 72 -23.23 16.69 9.55
N ILE A 73 -21.96 16.64 9.97
CA ILE A 73 -21.23 17.76 10.56
C ILE A 73 -21.01 18.88 9.53
N ASP A 74 -20.73 18.54 8.26
CA ASP A 74 -20.56 19.52 7.18
C ASP A 74 -21.84 20.33 6.92
N ILE A 75 -23.01 19.73 7.15
CA ILE A 75 -24.30 20.41 6.99
C ILE A 75 -24.67 21.18 8.26
N THR A 76 -24.46 20.57 9.43
CA THR A 76 -24.77 21.18 10.73
C THR A 76 -23.52 21.20 11.62
N PRO A 77 -22.65 22.22 11.46
CA PRO A 77 -21.48 22.38 12.29
C PRO A 77 -21.89 22.52 13.76
N GLY A 78 -21.32 21.69 14.63
CA GLY A 78 -21.63 21.68 16.07
C GLY A 78 -22.70 20.68 16.52
N ASP A 79 -23.19 19.78 15.65
CA ASP A 79 -24.01 18.65 16.10
C ASP A 79 -23.16 17.69 16.97
N THR A 80 -23.30 17.82 18.29
CA THR A 80 -22.53 17.08 19.29
C THR A 80 -22.74 15.57 19.17
N LYS A 81 -23.93 15.12 18.75
CA LYS A 81 -24.24 13.70 18.55
C LYS A 81 -23.63 13.15 17.26
N ALA A 82 -23.48 13.97 16.22
CA ALA A 82 -22.75 13.56 15.01
C ALA A 82 -21.24 13.49 15.29
N LEU A 83 -20.69 14.49 15.98
CA LEU A 83 -19.29 14.51 16.45
C LEU A 83 -18.96 13.30 17.32
N PHE A 84 -19.82 12.96 18.29
CA PHE A 84 -19.60 11.81 19.16
C PHE A 84 -19.55 10.50 18.37
N ARG A 85 -20.43 10.32 17.38
CA ARG A 85 -20.43 9.14 16.51
C ARG A 85 -19.21 9.07 15.60
N LEU A 86 -18.77 10.21 15.07
CA LEU A 86 -17.52 10.30 14.31
C LEU A 86 -16.33 9.86 15.17
N CYS A 87 -16.23 10.35 16.41
CA CYS A 87 -15.17 9.96 17.33
C CYS A 87 -15.19 8.45 17.62
N GLN A 88 -16.38 7.87 17.87
CA GLN A 88 -16.53 6.42 18.06
C GLN A 88 -16.10 5.62 16.83
N ALA A 89 -16.51 6.04 15.63
CA ALA A 89 -16.12 5.37 14.38
C ALA A 89 -14.60 5.43 14.18
N LEU A 90 -13.99 6.61 14.39
CA LEU A 90 -12.54 6.80 14.24
C LEU A 90 -11.74 6.01 15.30
N GLU A 91 -12.22 5.94 16.55
CA GLU A 91 -11.63 5.14 17.62
C GLU A 91 -11.59 3.65 17.21
N GLN A 92 -12.70 3.12 16.70
CA GLN A 92 -12.79 1.72 16.23
C GLN A 92 -11.98 1.44 14.97
N MET A 93 -11.78 2.43 14.10
CA MET A 93 -10.87 2.33 12.94
C MET A 93 -9.39 2.43 13.31
N GLY A 94 -9.04 2.60 14.60
CA GLY A 94 -7.67 2.80 15.05
C GLY A 94 -7.07 4.17 14.68
N LYS A 95 -7.89 5.09 14.16
CA LYS A 95 -7.52 6.47 13.78
C LYS A 95 -7.54 7.40 15.00
N SER A 96 -6.81 7.01 16.04
CA SER A 96 -6.81 7.65 17.37
C SER A 96 -6.45 9.14 17.35
N GLU A 97 -5.56 9.57 16.46
CA GLU A 97 -5.14 10.97 16.31
C GLU A 97 -6.32 11.85 15.84
N GLN A 98 -7.03 11.41 14.80
CA GLN A 98 -8.20 12.10 14.26
C GLN A 98 -9.34 12.08 15.28
N ALA A 99 -9.58 10.93 15.90
CA ALA A 99 -10.57 10.81 16.98
C ALA A 99 -10.28 11.77 18.13
N PHE A 100 -9.01 11.93 18.53
CA PHE A 100 -8.60 12.84 19.60
C PHE A 100 -8.88 14.31 19.25
N GLN A 101 -8.58 14.72 18.01
CA GLN A 101 -8.86 16.08 17.54
C GLN A 101 -10.37 16.39 17.53
N GLU A 102 -11.20 15.48 17.03
CA GLU A 102 -12.65 15.66 17.03
C GLU A 102 -13.24 15.61 18.45
N ALA A 103 -12.74 14.72 19.30
CA ALA A 103 -13.17 14.64 20.70
C ALA A 103 -12.79 15.91 21.49
N ARG A 104 -11.67 16.56 21.15
CA ARG A 104 -11.29 17.88 21.72
C ARG A 104 -12.26 18.99 21.33
N LYS A 105 -12.76 18.99 20.09
CA LYS A 105 -13.82 19.93 19.69
C LYS A 105 -15.11 19.64 20.46
N LEU A 106 -15.45 18.34 20.58
CA LEU A 106 -16.68 17.91 21.25
C LEU A 106 -16.70 18.26 22.74
N ILE A 107 -15.60 18.10 23.48
CA ILE A 107 -15.55 18.47 24.90
C ILE A 107 -15.67 19.98 25.11
N HIS A 108 -15.26 20.79 24.14
CA HIS A 108 -15.44 22.24 24.22
C HIS A 108 -16.93 22.62 24.11
N LEU A 109 -17.69 21.87 23.30
CA LEU A 109 -19.15 22.05 23.16
C LEU A 109 -19.93 21.45 24.35
N GLU A 110 -19.49 20.31 24.88
CA GLU A 110 -20.12 19.63 26.02
C GLU A 110 -19.13 19.32 27.16
N PRO A 111 -18.66 20.32 27.93
CA PRO A 111 -17.61 20.13 28.94
C PRO A 111 -17.98 19.16 30.07
N LYS A 112 -19.28 19.01 30.35
CA LYS A 112 -19.82 18.16 31.42
C LYS A 112 -20.16 16.74 30.97
N ASN A 113 -19.97 16.40 29.69
CA ASN A 113 -20.30 15.07 29.18
C ASN A 113 -19.24 14.04 29.61
N THR A 114 -19.57 13.21 30.58
CA THR A 114 -18.66 12.19 31.15
C THR A 114 -18.22 11.15 30.12
N ALA A 115 -19.06 10.80 29.15
CA ALA A 115 -18.70 9.84 28.10
C ALA A 115 -17.62 10.42 27.17
N VAL A 116 -17.68 11.72 26.87
CA VAL A 116 -16.66 12.42 26.07
C VAL A 116 -15.36 12.54 26.85
N GLN A 117 -15.42 12.85 28.15
CA GLN A 117 -14.23 12.89 29.01
C GLN A 117 -13.52 11.53 29.08
N GLN A 118 -14.27 10.44 29.27
CA GLN A 118 -13.73 9.08 29.28
C GLN A 118 -13.10 8.71 27.93
N MET A 119 -13.76 9.05 26.82
CA MET A 119 -13.22 8.84 25.48
C MET A 119 -11.91 9.60 25.27
N LEU A 120 -11.85 10.87 25.66
CA LEU A 120 -10.62 11.66 25.61
C LEU A 120 -9.49 11.06 26.45
N MET A 121 -9.79 10.54 27.65
CA MET A 121 -8.78 9.89 28.49
C MET A 121 -8.19 8.66 27.78
N ARG A 122 -9.04 7.79 27.21
CA ARG A 122 -8.57 6.61 26.43
C ARG A 122 -7.77 7.02 25.21
N LEU A 123 -8.25 8.00 24.45
CA LEU A 123 -7.58 8.49 23.25
C LEU A 123 -6.23 9.15 23.58
N THR A 124 -6.14 9.88 24.70
CA THR A 124 -4.89 10.50 25.17
C THR A 124 -3.84 9.44 25.46
N VAL A 125 -4.21 8.37 26.18
CA VAL A 125 -3.28 7.25 26.44
C VAL A 125 -2.82 6.63 25.13
N CYS A 126 -3.75 6.31 24.22
CA CYS A 126 -3.43 5.71 22.93
C CYS A 126 -2.50 6.58 22.07
N VAL A 127 -2.77 7.89 21.97
CA VAL A 127 -1.92 8.84 21.25
C VAL A 127 -0.54 8.95 21.92
N SER A 128 -0.49 9.02 23.26
CA SER A 128 0.79 9.09 23.99
C SER A 128 1.63 7.82 23.85
N GLU A 129 1.02 6.64 23.84
CA GLU A 129 1.70 5.37 23.63
C GLU A 129 2.24 5.25 22.21
N LYS A 130 1.44 5.66 21.21
CA LYS A 130 1.90 5.77 19.82
C LYS A 130 3.09 6.71 19.75
N ALA A 131 2.99 7.92 20.29
CA ALA A 131 4.09 8.90 20.30
C ALA A 131 5.37 8.36 20.97
N LYS A 132 5.26 7.67 22.11
CA LYS A 132 6.40 7.02 22.78
C LYS A 132 7.01 5.92 21.90
N LYS A 133 6.19 5.07 21.29
CA LYS A 133 6.68 4.04 20.36
C LYS A 133 7.43 4.67 19.19
N PHE A 134 6.85 5.71 18.58
CA PHE A 134 7.52 6.49 17.53
C PHE A 134 8.87 7.03 18.00
N GLN A 135 8.95 7.67 19.17
CA GLN A 135 10.22 8.19 19.70
C GLN A 135 11.26 7.09 19.97
N THR A 136 10.84 5.93 20.48
CA THR A 136 11.78 4.80 20.66
C THR A 136 12.26 4.22 19.34
N THR A 137 11.39 4.16 18.34
CA THR A 137 11.74 3.71 16.99
C THR A 137 12.68 4.70 16.33
N ASP A 138 12.46 6.01 16.53
CA ASP A 138 13.32 7.08 16.03
C ASP A 138 14.76 6.93 16.51
N ASN A 139 14.95 6.79 17.83
CA ASN A 139 16.27 6.59 18.41
C ASN A 139 16.94 5.31 17.90
N LYS A 140 16.17 4.22 17.69
CA LYS A 140 16.70 2.96 17.16
C LYS A 140 17.18 3.11 15.72
N VAL A 141 16.40 3.76 14.85
CA VAL A 141 16.78 3.98 13.45
C VAL A 141 18.08 4.78 13.36
N GLU A 142 18.19 5.86 14.13
CA GLU A 142 19.39 6.69 14.16
C GLU A 142 20.62 5.92 14.64
N GLN A 143 20.47 5.11 15.70
CA GLN A 143 21.53 4.23 16.20
C GLN A 143 21.99 3.19 15.17
N MET A 144 21.06 2.55 14.45
CA MET A 144 21.43 1.56 13.44
C MET A 144 22.17 2.19 12.27
N PHE A 145 21.73 3.37 11.82
CA PHE A 145 22.43 4.07 10.76
C PHE A 145 23.82 4.56 11.19
N LYS A 146 23.96 5.03 12.44
CA LYS A 146 25.28 5.38 12.98
C LYS A 146 26.22 4.17 12.98
N ALA A 147 25.73 3.00 13.40
CA ALA A 147 26.53 1.77 13.38
C ALA A 147 26.95 1.34 11.96
N LEU A 148 26.15 1.65 10.93
CA LEU A 148 26.49 1.38 9.53
C LEU A 148 27.57 2.31 8.97
N GLU A 149 27.62 3.56 9.44
CA GLU A 149 28.53 4.59 8.92
C GLU A 149 29.82 4.73 9.75
N GLU A 150 29.86 4.17 10.96
CA GLU A 150 31.01 4.27 11.84
C GLU A 150 32.19 3.44 11.31
N SER A 151 33.33 4.12 11.16
CA SER A 151 34.57 3.51 10.67
C SER A 151 35.24 2.68 11.78
N GLY A 152 35.70 1.48 11.45
CA GLY A 152 36.37 0.58 12.39
C GLY A 152 35.43 -0.34 13.19
N ILE A 153 34.13 -0.30 12.93
CA ILE A 153 33.20 -1.35 13.38
C ILE A 153 33.37 -2.61 12.53
N ASP A 154 33.33 -3.75 13.20
CA ASP A 154 33.31 -5.09 12.62
C ASP A 154 32.14 -5.29 11.64
N GLU A 155 32.40 -5.91 10.48
CA GLU A 155 31.41 -6.06 9.40
C GLU A 155 30.18 -6.87 9.84
N GLU A 156 30.34 -7.85 10.74
CA GLU A 156 29.22 -8.63 11.28
C GLU A 156 28.23 -7.73 12.05
N LYS A 157 28.74 -6.74 12.80
CA LYS A 157 27.89 -5.77 13.50
C LYS A 157 27.17 -4.83 12.54
N LYS A 158 27.80 -4.46 11.42
CA LYS A 158 27.13 -3.68 10.36
C LYS A 158 26.00 -4.47 9.72
N ILE A 159 26.23 -5.75 9.41
CA ILE A 159 25.19 -6.64 8.88
C ILE A 159 24.04 -6.77 9.90
N GLN A 160 24.34 -6.92 11.19
CA GLN A 160 23.32 -6.95 12.24
C GLN A 160 22.50 -5.65 12.31
N ALA A 161 23.15 -4.49 12.21
CA ALA A 161 22.48 -3.20 12.16
C ALA A 161 21.57 -3.06 10.92
N ALA A 162 22.05 -3.51 9.74
CA ALA A 162 21.26 -3.52 8.51
C ALA A 162 20.03 -4.44 8.64
N ASN A 163 20.19 -5.63 9.21
CA ASN A 163 19.08 -6.56 9.45
C ASN A 163 18.03 -5.99 10.40
N ASN A 164 18.45 -5.28 11.45
CA ASN A 164 17.52 -4.57 12.34
C ASN A 164 16.75 -3.48 11.59
N LEU A 165 17.41 -2.73 10.69
CA LEU A 165 16.74 -1.76 9.82
C LEU A 165 15.74 -2.40 8.87
N ILE A 166 15.99 -3.63 8.38
CA ILE A 166 14.98 -4.36 7.59
C ILE A 166 13.70 -4.56 8.41
N VAL A 167 13.84 -5.02 9.67
CA VAL A 167 12.68 -5.22 10.55
C VAL A 167 11.93 -3.90 10.79
N LEU A 168 12.66 -2.83 11.11
CA LEU A 168 12.07 -1.51 11.34
C LEU A 168 11.40 -0.94 10.08
N SER A 169 11.95 -1.20 8.89
CA SER A 169 11.40 -0.73 7.61
C SER A 169 10.10 -1.41 7.19
N ARG A 170 9.72 -2.52 7.84
CA ARG A 170 8.41 -3.18 7.62
C ARG A 170 7.30 -2.52 8.43
N GLU A 171 7.64 -1.81 9.50
CA GLU A 171 6.69 -1.04 10.31
C GLU A 171 6.57 0.38 9.74
N GLU A 172 5.36 0.93 9.70
CA GLU A 172 5.13 2.25 9.11
C GLU A 172 5.94 3.36 9.80
N ALA A 173 6.07 3.29 11.13
CA ALA A 173 6.85 4.25 11.91
C ALA A 173 8.35 4.22 11.54
N GLY A 174 8.93 3.02 11.47
CA GLY A 174 10.34 2.86 11.13
C GLY A 174 10.60 3.23 9.66
N ALA A 175 9.73 2.81 8.75
CA ALA A 175 9.83 3.17 7.33
C ALA A 175 9.75 4.69 7.09
N GLN A 176 8.83 5.37 7.77
CA GLN A 176 8.68 6.81 7.70
C GLN A 176 9.94 7.52 8.20
N LYS A 177 10.48 7.08 9.35
CA LYS A 177 11.69 7.66 9.93
C LYS A 177 12.92 7.43 9.08
N ILE A 178 13.14 6.21 8.61
CA ILE A 178 14.23 5.85 7.70
C ILE A 178 14.19 6.77 6.46
N PHE A 179 13.01 6.95 5.89
CA PHE A 179 12.84 7.82 4.72
C PHE A 179 13.10 9.30 5.04
N ALA A 180 12.65 9.79 6.20
CA ALA A 180 12.85 11.17 6.63
C ALA A 180 14.33 11.53 6.90
N GLU A 181 15.15 10.56 7.30
CA GLU A 181 16.59 10.75 7.56
C GLU A 181 17.48 10.59 6.33
N ASN A 182 16.96 10.86 5.12
CA ASN A 182 17.67 10.60 3.87
C ASN A 182 18.16 9.14 3.75
N GLY A 183 17.43 8.19 4.35
CA GLY A 183 17.86 6.79 4.43
C GLY A 183 18.12 6.16 3.08
N VAL A 184 17.41 6.55 2.02
CA VAL A 184 17.64 6.04 0.66
C VAL A 184 19.07 6.36 0.17
N GLU A 185 19.55 7.59 0.39
CA GLU A 185 20.91 7.99 0.01
C GLU A 185 21.97 7.30 0.88
N ARG A 186 21.69 7.13 2.17
CA ARG A 186 22.59 6.41 3.09
C ARG A 186 22.70 4.93 2.70
N ILE A 187 21.57 4.29 2.39
CA ILE A 187 21.51 2.89 1.95
C ILE A 187 22.16 2.72 0.58
N LYS A 188 22.07 3.71 -0.32
CA LYS A 188 22.74 3.67 -1.63
C LYS A 188 24.25 3.46 -1.50
N LYS A 189 24.89 4.01 -0.47
CA LYS A 189 26.33 3.78 -0.19
C LYS A 189 26.64 2.31 0.16
N LEU A 190 25.69 1.59 0.77
CA LEU A 190 25.83 0.16 1.04
C LEU A 190 25.76 -0.69 -0.23
N LEU A 191 25.18 -0.16 -1.30
CA LEU A 191 25.10 -0.89 -2.58
C LEU A 191 26.42 -0.85 -3.34
N THR A 192 27.31 0.08 -2.99
CA THR A 192 28.63 0.25 -3.60
C THR A 192 29.75 -0.46 -2.83
N THR A 193 29.45 -1.14 -1.72
CA THR A 193 30.43 -1.94 -0.97
C THR A 193 30.75 -3.23 -1.71
N GLU A 194 31.88 -3.87 -1.40
CA GLU A 194 32.21 -5.20 -1.95
C GLU A 194 31.45 -6.34 -1.26
N ASP A 195 31.01 -6.12 -0.02
CA ASP A 195 30.28 -7.10 0.79
C ASP A 195 28.86 -7.33 0.24
N THR A 196 28.60 -8.56 -0.22
CA THR A 196 27.32 -8.95 -0.82
C THR A 196 26.17 -9.07 0.18
N ASP A 197 26.46 -9.32 1.46
CA ASP A 197 25.44 -9.41 2.50
C ASP A 197 24.95 -8.01 2.89
N LEU A 198 25.86 -7.04 2.95
CA LEU A 198 25.49 -5.62 3.12
C LEU A 198 24.71 -5.08 1.93
N GLN A 199 25.14 -5.38 0.70
CA GLN A 199 24.39 -5.04 -0.51
C GLN A 199 22.97 -5.63 -0.46
N THR A 200 22.87 -6.93 -0.14
CA THR A 200 21.58 -7.65 -0.01
C THR A 200 20.69 -6.99 1.04
N SER A 201 21.26 -6.64 2.19
CA SER A 201 20.52 -6.00 3.28
C SER A 201 20.03 -4.61 2.89
N GLY A 202 20.87 -3.80 2.24
CA GLY A 202 20.50 -2.50 1.70
C GLY A 202 19.35 -2.57 0.70
N LEU A 203 19.42 -3.49 -0.27
CA LEU A 203 18.35 -3.71 -1.25
C LEU A 203 17.05 -4.15 -0.58
N ARG A 204 17.12 -5.01 0.45
CA ARG A 204 15.93 -5.44 1.20
C ARG A 204 15.27 -4.29 1.96
N ILE A 205 16.04 -3.40 2.58
CA ILE A 205 15.49 -2.19 3.24
C ILE A 205 14.74 -1.34 2.20
N LEU A 206 15.36 -1.07 1.05
CA LEU A 206 14.75 -0.29 -0.03
C LEU A 206 13.46 -0.93 -0.56
N SER A 207 13.44 -2.26 -0.72
CA SER A 207 12.23 -2.98 -1.14
C SER A 207 11.10 -2.83 -0.11
N CYS A 208 11.42 -2.92 1.19
CA CYS A 208 10.44 -2.70 2.26
C CYS A 208 9.91 -1.26 2.24
N LEU A 209 10.77 -0.26 2.07
CA LEU A 209 10.36 1.15 1.98
C LEU A 209 9.39 1.41 0.83
N CYS A 210 9.55 0.72 -0.30
CA CYS A 210 8.67 0.83 -1.45
C CYS A 210 7.29 0.22 -1.21
N THR A 211 7.21 -0.84 -0.42
CA THR A 211 6.03 -1.71 -0.30
C THR A 211 4.80 -0.93 0.19
N LYS A 212 3.70 -1.00 -0.56
CA LYS A 212 2.39 -0.37 -0.26
C LYS A 212 2.44 1.17 -0.12
N HIS A 213 3.49 1.84 -0.58
CA HIS A 213 3.61 3.29 -0.41
C HIS A 213 4.13 4.01 -1.67
N LYS A 214 3.20 4.55 -2.47
CA LYS A 214 3.47 5.21 -3.77
C LYS A 214 4.57 6.26 -3.74
N SER A 215 4.51 7.21 -2.79
CA SER A 215 5.47 8.31 -2.72
C SER A 215 6.89 7.84 -2.38
N ARG A 216 7.00 6.78 -1.56
CA ARG A 216 8.30 6.21 -1.17
C ARG A 216 8.88 5.41 -2.33
N ALA A 217 8.07 4.58 -2.98
CA ALA A 217 8.45 3.86 -4.18
C ALA A 217 8.97 4.79 -5.28
N TRP A 218 8.27 5.89 -5.56
CA TRP A 218 8.69 6.87 -6.56
C TRP A 218 10.03 7.53 -6.19
N ALA A 219 10.18 7.95 -4.93
CA ALA A 219 11.41 8.58 -4.46
C ALA A 219 12.62 7.62 -4.50
N VAL A 220 12.43 6.36 -4.12
CA VAL A 220 13.48 5.33 -4.19
C VAL A 220 13.94 5.15 -5.64
N LEU A 221 13.01 4.97 -6.59
CA LEU A 221 13.36 4.83 -8.01
C LEU A 221 14.09 6.06 -8.57
N LYS A 222 13.69 7.26 -8.15
CA LYS A 222 14.32 8.50 -8.60
C LYS A 222 15.73 8.70 -8.04
N GLN A 223 15.96 8.41 -6.75
CA GLN A 223 17.26 8.63 -6.11
C GLN A 223 18.28 7.53 -6.42
N LEU A 224 17.81 6.28 -6.45
CA LEU A 224 18.67 5.17 -6.80
C LEU A 224 18.96 5.14 -8.29
N THR A 225 18.00 5.55 -9.14
CA THR A 225 18.01 5.40 -10.61
C THR A 225 17.92 3.94 -11.04
N LEU A 226 17.36 3.72 -12.24
CA LEU A 226 17.31 2.37 -12.83
C LEU A 226 18.71 1.85 -13.17
N GLU A 227 19.65 2.73 -13.50
CA GLU A 227 21.03 2.38 -13.84
C GLU A 227 21.78 1.80 -12.64
N THR A 228 21.67 2.42 -11.46
CA THR A 228 22.34 1.85 -10.26
C THR A 228 21.74 0.50 -9.87
N LEU A 229 20.43 0.31 -10.05
CA LEU A 229 19.80 -1.00 -9.86
C LEU A 229 20.27 -2.02 -10.90
N ALA A 230 20.48 -1.61 -12.15
CA ALA A 230 21.00 -2.48 -13.21
C ALA A 230 22.38 -3.07 -12.85
N VAL A 231 23.24 -2.28 -12.19
CA VAL A 231 24.55 -2.75 -11.71
C VAL A 231 24.39 -3.93 -10.74
N SER A 232 23.38 -3.92 -9.86
CA SER A 232 23.14 -5.03 -8.92
C SER A 232 22.81 -6.36 -9.62
N PHE A 233 22.21 -6.33 -10.81
CA PHE A 233 21.96 -7.54 -11.62
C PHE A 233 23.22 -8.08 -12.31
N SER A 234 24.33 -7.34 -12.28
CA SER A 234 25.63 -7.82 -12.76
C SER A 234 26.37 -8.62 -11.68
N SER A 235 25.83 -8.70 -10.46
CA SER A 235 26.45 -9.41 -9.34
C SER A 235 26.49 -10.93 -9.56
N LYS A 236 27.55 -11.57 -9.05
CA LYS A 236 27.67 -13.04 -8.99
C LYS A 236 26.88 -13.65 -7.82
N SER A 237 26.38 -12.83 -6.90
CA SER A 237 25.55 -13.28 -5.78
C SER A 237 24.08 -13.32 -6.19
N GLU A 238 23.49 -14.51 -6.09
CA GLU A 238 22.05 -14.71 -6.31
C GLU A 238 21.21 -13.86 -5.34
N ALA A 239 21.64 -13.74 -4.08
CA ALA A 239 20.93 -12.97 -3.06
C ALA A 239 20.83 -11.47 -3.39
N VAL A 240 21.90 -10.89 -3.96
CA VAL A 240 21.94 -9.49 -4.41
C VAL A 240 20.98 -9.30 -5.58
N CYS A 241 21.06 -10.17 -6.59
CA CYS A 241 20.19 -10.12 -7.77
C CYS A 241 18.70 -10.23 -7.41
N ASN A 242 18.35 -11.19 -6.55
CA ASN A 242 16.98 -11.40 -6.07
C ASN A 242 16.47 -10.21 -5.25
N SER A 243 17.34 -9.60 -4.43
CA SER A 243 16.97 -8.43 -3.64
C SER A 243 16.78 -7.19 -4.52
N ALA A 244 17.59 -7.01 -5.57
CA ALA A 244 17.41 -5.93 -6.55
C ALA A 244 16.09 -6.07 -7.32
N ALA A 245 15.77 -7.30 -7.77
CA ALA A 245 14.47 -7.61 -8.37
C ALA A 245 13.30 -7.29 -7.43
N SER A 246 13.45 -7.58 -6.14
CA SER A 246 12.44 -7.30 -5.12
C SER A 246 12.23 -5.79 -4.90
N VAL A 247 13.26 -4.94 -5.05
CA VAL A 247 13.10 -3.48 -5.01
C VAL A 247 12.21 -3.02 -6.16
N LEU A 248 12.56 -3.42 -7.38
CA LEU A 248 11.81 -3.05 -8.59
C LEU A 248 10.36 -3.53 -8.50
N LEU A 249 10.13 -4.80 -8.16
CA LEU A 249 8.79 -5.36 -8.06
C LEU A 249 7.93 -4.63 -7.00
N SER A 250 8.49 -4.39 -5.80
CA SER A 250 7.77 -3.66 -4.74
C SER A 250 7.46 -2.21 -5.13
N ALA A 251 8.40 -1.53 -5.82
CA ALA A 251 8.18 -0.18 -6.30
C ALA A 251 7.07 -0.13 -7.35
N VAL A 252 7.15 -1.01 -8.35
CA VAL A 252 6.20 -1.09 -9.46
C VAL A 252 4.79 -1.45 -8.96
N ASN A 253 4.66 -2.46 -8.11
CA ASN A 253 3.38 -2.85 -7.53
C ASN A 253 2.75 -1.70 -6.75
N SER A 254 3.56 -0.94 -6.01
CA SER A 254 3.07 0.18 -5.22
C SER A 254 2.63 1.35 -6.10
N LEU A 255 3.36 1.65 -7.18
CA LEU A 255 3.04 2.73 -8.12
C LEU A 255 1.76 2.46 -8.92
N ILE A 256 1.61 1.23 -9.45
CA ILE A 256 0.43 0.83 -10.22
C ILE A 256 -0.80 0.69 -9.30
N GLY A 257 -0.58 0.34 -8.03
CA GLY A 257 -1.63 0.08 -7.04
C GLY A 257 -2.28 -1.29 -7.20
N GLU A 258 -2.92 -1.76 -6.13
CA GLU A 258 -3.83 -2.93 -6.09
C GLU A 258 -5.14 -2.68 -6.89
N ASN A 259 -5.09 -1.95 -8.00
CA ASN A 259 -6.20 -1.82 -8.95
C ASN A 259 -6.21 -3.01 -9.93
N VAL A 260 -5.97 -4.21 -9.41
CA VAL A 260 -6.71 -5.38 -9.87
C VAL A 260 -7.74 -5.64 -8.77
N GLY A 261 -8.68 -4.70 -8.62
CA GLY A 261 -9.90 -5.02 -7.90
C GLY A 261 -10.48 -6.27 -8.54
N GLU A 262 -10.97 -7.20 -7.73
CA GLU A 262 -11.69 -8.40 -8.16
C GLU A 262 -12.48 -8.13 -9.44
N VAL A 263 -11.92 -8.50 -10.61
CA VAL A 263 -12.69 -8.51 -11.84
C VAL A 263 -13.57 -9.74 -11.72
N LYS A 264 -14.71 -9.58 -11.03
CA LYS A 264 -15.79 -10.53 -11.08
C LYS A 264 -16.19 -10.66 -12.55
N GLY A 265 -16.10 -11.88 -13.05
CA GLY A 265 -16.16 -12.19 -14.47
C GLY A 265 -17.36 -11.57 -15.18
N GLY A 266 -17.15 -11.19 -16.44
CA GLY A 266 -18.21 -10.79 -17.36
C GLY A 266 -17.77 -9.76 -18.38
N ASP A 267 -17.10 -8.69 -17.95
CA ASP A 267 -16.81 -7.57 -18.83
C ASP A 267 -15.40 -7.65 -19.42
N MET A 268 -15.30 -8.30 -20.58
CA MET A 268 -14.17 -8.09 -21.47
C MET A 268 -14.10 -6.61 -21.87
N ALA A 269 -12.88 -6.07 -21.83
CA ALA A 269 -12.45 -4.86 -22.54
C ALA A 269 -12.86 -3.51 -21.93
N VAL A 270 -12.07 -3.01 -20.98
CA VAL A 270 -11.19 -1.84 -21.21
C VAL A 270 -9.98 -2.01 -20.30
N VAL A 271 -8.82 -2.41 -20.86
CA VAL A 271 -7.55 -2.29 -20.16
C VAL A 271 -7.16 -0.81 -20.23
N PRO A 272 -7.03 -0.08 -19.11
CA PRO A 272 -6.51 1.29 -19.16
C PRO A 272 -5.12 1.27 -19.78
N ASP A 273 -4.84 2.19 -20.70
CA ASP A 273 -3.51 2.32 -21.29
C ASP A 273 -2.45 2.39 -20.19
N PRO A 274 -1.38 1.58 -20.26
CA PRO A 274 -0.36 1.61 -19.23
C PRO A 274 0.30 2.98 -19.20
N THR A 275 0.49 3.52 -17.99
CA THR A 275 1.10 4.84 -17.81
C THR A 275 2.50 4.88 -18.43
N PRO A 276 2.99 6.05 -18.86
CA PRO A 276 4.34 6.19 -19.41
C PRO A 276 5.45 5.62 -18.50
N GLU A 277 5.28 5.73 -17.19
CA GLU A 277 6.19 5.18 -16.19
C GLU A 277 6.18 3.65 -16.20
N PHE A 278 4.99 3.04 -16.32
CA PHE A 278 4.85 1.59 -16.48
C PHE A 278 5.57 1.10 -17.73
N LYS A 279 5.35 1.76 -18.88
CA LYS A 279 6.00 1.40 -20.14
C LYS A 279 7.52 1.50 -20.03
N SER A 280 8.02 2.57 -19.42
CA SER A 280 9.46 2.78 -19.20
C SER A 280 10.08 1.70 -18.33
N LEU A 281 9.42 1.33 -17.22
CA LEU A 281 9.87 0.26 -16.34
C LEU A 281 9.85 -1.11 -17.02
N MET A 282 8.82 -1.39 -17.81
CA MET A 282 8.73 -2.65 -18.55
C MET A 282 9.80 -2.75 -19.64
N MET A 283 10.06 -1.66 -20.37
CA MET A 283 11.16 -1.59 -21.34
C MET A 283 12.52 -1.79 -20.66
N PHE A 284 12.71 -1.24 -19.45
CA PHE A 284 13.90 -1.47 -18.66
C PHE A 284 14.08 -2.96 -18.29
N PHE A 285 13.03 -3.64 -17.80
CA PHE A 285 13.09 -5.07 -17.47
C PHE A 285 13.45 -5.93 -18.70
N MET A 286 12.82 -5.61 -19.83
CA MET A 286 13.12 -6.26 -21.10
C MET A 286 14.55 -6.00 -21.59
N GLY A 287 15.08 -4.81 -21.32
CA GLY A 287 16.48 -4.47 -21.61
C GLY A 287 17.45 -5.38 -20.85
N LEU A 288 17.16 -5.68 -19.58
CA LEU A 288 18.02 -6.54 -18.76
C LEU A 288 18.05 -8.01 -19.23
N LEU A 289 16.97 -8.51 -19.84
CA LEU A 289 16.91 -9.91 -20.32
C LEU A 289 18.03 -10.27 -21.29
N THR A 290 18.43 -9.35 -22.17
CA THR A 290 19.42 -9.62 -23.23
C THR A 290 20.69 -8.78 -23.07
N ASN A 291 20.87 -8.12 -21.92
CA ASN A 291 22.06 -7.33 -21.66
C ASN A 291 23.23 -8.24 -21.26
N GLU A 292 24.38 -8.06 -21.92
CA GLU A 292 25.61 -8.83 -21.68
C GLU A 292 26.24 -8.56 -20.30
N SER A 293 26.01 -7.38 -19.72
CA SER A 293 26.53 -7.05 -18.39
C SER A 293 25.81 -7.78 -17.26
N VAL A 294 24.58 -8.25 -17.51
CA VAL A 294 23.75 -8.95 -16.52
C VAL A 294 24.27 -10.38 -16.34
N SER A 295 24.47 -10.77 -15.09
CA SER A 295 24.95 -12.11 -14.75
C SER A 295 23.87 -13.17 -14.99
N GLY A 296 24.24 -14.46 -14.96
CA GLY A 296 23.26 -15.55 -15.05
C GLY A 296 22.19 -15.45 -13.95
N TYR A 297 22.61 -15.28 -12.70
CA TYR A 297 21.69 -15.10 -11.56
C TYR A 297 20.86 -13.82 -11.68
N GLY A 298 21.46 -12.74 -12.19
CA GLY A 298 20.74 -11.51 -12.51
C GLY A 298 19.63 -11.74 -13.51
N ARG A 299 19.90 -12.49 -14.57
CA ARG A 299 18.92 -12.82 -15.60
C ARG A 299 17.80 -13.71 -15.05
N ASP A 300 18.13 -14.72 -14.26
CA ASP A 300 17.13 -15.57 -13.60
C ASP A 300 16.20 -14.73 -12.70
N ALA A 301 16.75 -13.80 -11.91
CA ALA A 301 15.98 -12.88 -11.08
C ALA A 301 15.07 -11.95 -11.91
N VAL A 302 15.52 -11.49 -13.08
CA VAL A 302 14.70 -10.69 -14.02
C VAL A 302 13.55 -11.52 -14.59
N ILE A 303 13.80 -12.78 -14.96
CA ILE A 303 12.75 -13.69 -15.45
C ILE A 303 11.71 -13.95 -14.35
N ASP A 304 12.15 -14.20 -13.11
CA ASP A 304 11.26 -14.37 -11.97
C ASP A 304 10.45 -13.11 -11.66
N MET A 305 11.04 -11.94 -11.85
CA MET A 305 10.33 -10.67 -11.75
C MET A 305 9.24 -10.56 -12.82
N ILE A 306 9.52 -10.98 -14.06
CA ILE A 306 8.52 -11.00 -15.15
C ILE A 306 7.38 -11.97 -14.82
N ILE A 307 7.69 -13.16 -14.28
CA ILE A 307 6.67 -14.14 -13.84
C ILE A 307 5.70 -13.49 -12.85
N LYS A 308 6.22 -12.76 -11.86
CA LYS A 308 5.41 -12.09 -10.83
C LYS A 308 4.70 -10.85 -11.36
N PHE A 309 5.31 -10.13 -12.29
CA PHE A 309 4.77 -8.90 -12.85
C PHE A 309 3.63 -9.13 -13.83
N VAL A 310 3.68 -10.24 -14.57
CA VAL A 310 2.70 -10.64 -15.58
C VAL A 310 2.04 -11.97 -15.17
N PRO A 311 1.15 -11.98 -14.17
CA PRO A 311 0.50 -13.19 -13.70
C PRO A 311 -0.54 -13.69 -14.71
N LYS A 312 -0.65 -15.01 -14.88
CA LYS A 312 -1.50 -15.68 -15.88
C LYS A 312 -2.99 -15.29 -15.89
N LYS A 313 -3.61 -15.06 -14.71
CA LYS A 313 -5.07 -14.82 -14.59
C LYS A 313 -5.47 -13.34 -14.55
N GLU A 314 -4.61 -12.49 -14.01
CA GLU A 314 -4.90 -11.07 -13.69
C GLU A 314 -4.07 -10.09 -14.53
N GLY A 315 -3.15 -10.62 -15.35
CA GLY A 315 -2.19 -9.83 -16.11
C GLY A 315 -2.63 -9.41 -17.51
N ILE A 316 -3.91 -9.48 -17.87
CA ILE A 316 -4.38 -9.34 -19.28
C ILE A 316 -3.81 -8.08 -19.97
N GLY A 317 -3.78 -6.93 -19.28
CA GLY A 317 -3.16 -5.72 -19.81
C GLY A 317 -1.63 -5.74 -19.82
N ARG A 318 -1.01 -6.27 -18.77
CA ARG A 318 0.46 -6.32 -18.61
C ARG A 318 1.08 -7.31 -19.59
N ALA A 319 0.43 -8.45 -19.80
CA ALA A 319 0.83 -9.49 -20.74
C ALA A 319 0.78 -8.99 -22.18
N LEU A 320 -0.33 -8.36 -22.57
CA LEU A 320 -0.46 -7.76 -23.90
C LEU A 320 0.62 -6.70 -24.13
N THR A 321 0.84 -5.82 -23.16
CA THR A 321 1.88 -4.78 -23.28
C THR A 321 3.28 -5.40 -23.38
N PHE A 322 3.58 -6.43 -22.60
CA PHE A 322 4.86 -7.14 -22.67
C PHE A 322 5.08 -7.81 -24.04
N VAL A 323 4.05 -8.48 -24.57
CA VAL A 323 4.11 -9.16 -25.88
C VAL A 323 4.27 -8.16 -27.02
N THR A 324 3.44 -7.10 -27.03
CA THR A 324 3.43 -6.08 -28.11
C THR A 324 4.73 -5.28 -28.20
N ASN A 325 5.47 -5.14 -27.10
CA ASN A 325 6.79 -4.48 -27.08
C ASN A 325 7.95 -5.45 -27.34
N GLY A 326 7.70 -6.68 -27.77
CA GLY A 326 8.74 -7.66 -28.09
C GLY A 326 9.37 -8.36 -26.88
N GLY A 327 8.76 -8.25 -25.69
CA GLY A 327 9.21 -8.94 -24.49
C GLY A 327 9.20 -10.46 -24.65
N LEU A 328 8.19 -11.01 -25.33
CA LEU A 328 8.10 -12.45 -25.61
C LEU A 328 9.24 -12.93 -26.52
N LEU A 329 9.61 -12.13 -27.53
CA LEU A 329 10.72 -12.45 -28.42
C LEU A 329 12.04 -12.52 -27.65
N LYS A 330 12.29 -11.54 -26.76
CA LYS A 330 13.48 -11.53 -25.90
C LYS A 330 13.51 -12.70 -24.93
N LEU A 331 12.36 -13.07 -24.35
CA LEU A 331 12.27 -14.23 -23.46
C LEU A 331 12.58 -15.55 -24.21
N LEU A 332 12.11 -15.68 -25.45
CA LEU A 332 12.44 -16.83 -26.31
C LEU A 332 13.91 -16.84 -26.73
N ASP A 333 14.52 -15.68 -27.00
CA ASP A 333 15.96 -15.57 -27.30
C ASP A 333 16.80 -16.05 -26.11
N VAL A 334 16.42 -15.73 -24.88
CA VAL A 334 17.05 -16.27 -23.65
C VAL A 334 16.81 -17.78 -23.52
N ALA A 335 15.58 -18.24 -23.75
CA ALA A 335 15.24 -19.67 -23.66
C ALA A 335 16.01 -20.54 -24.67
N GLY A 336 16.34 -19.98 -25.83
CA GLY A 336 17.09 -20.63 -26.90
C GLY A 336 18.61 -20.67 -26.70
N GLN A 337 19.15 -20.02 -25.66
CA GLN A 337 20.59 -20.05 -25.39
C GLN A 337 21.05 -21.43 -24.92
N ILE A 338 22.24 -21.83 -25.37
CA ILE A 338 22.89 -23.08 -25.01
C ILE A 338 23.91 -22.81 -23.90
N PRO A 339 23.93 -23.58 -22.79
CA PRO A 339 24.86 -23.35 -21.67
C PRO A 339 26.34 -23.40 -22.04
N ASP A 340 26.71 -24.15 -23.08
CA ASP A 340 28.11 -24.37 -23.46
C ASP A 340 28.72 -23.15 -24.16
N GLU A 341 27.94 -22.42 -24.96
CA GLU A 341 28.36 -21.20 -25.66
C GLU A 341 27.21 -20.18 -25.71
N PRO A 342 26.85 -19.58 -24.57
CA PRO A 342 25.76 -18.63 -24.55
C PRO A 342 26.23 -17.27 -25.07
N ARG A 343 25.37 -16.55 -25.80
CA ARG A 343 25.66 -15.17 -26.25
C ARG A 343 25.85 -14.21 -25.07
N TYR A 344 25.26 -14.53 -23.93
CA TYR A 344 25.30 -13.72 -22.72
C TYR A 344 25.18 -14.61 -21.46
N PRO A 345 25.61 -14.16 -20.26
CA PRO A 345 25.78 -15.07 -19.12
C PRO A 345 24.47 -15.72 -18.64
N ILE A 346 24.33 -17.05 -18.69
CA ILE A 346 23.15 -17.79 -18.20
C ILE A 346 23.56 -18.80 -17.12
N THR A 347 22.59 -19.26 -16.33
CA THR A 347 22.78 -20.39 -15.40
C THR A 347 22.23 -21.69 -16.01
N THR A 348 22.51 -22.81 -15.35
CA THR A 348 21.87 -24.10 -15.66
C THR A 348 20.36 -24.07 -15.50
N ASN A 349 19.84 -23.20 -14.62
CA ASN A 349 18.43 -23.08 -14.28
C ASN A 349 17.68 -22.09 -15.18
N THR A 350 18.35 -21.21 -15.93
CA THR A 350 17.71 -20.18 -16.75
C THR A 350 16.62 -20.72 -17.67
N ARG A 351 16.81 -21.92 -18.22
CA ARG A 351 15.79 -22.59 -19.05
C ARG A 351 14.52 -22.96 -18.28
N MET A 352 14.66 -23.37 -17.01
CA MET A 352 13.53 -23.64 -16.12
C MET A 352 12.74 -22.36 -15.84
N HIS A 353 13.43 -21.27 -15.49
CA HIS A 353 12.80 -19.95 -15.28
C HIS A 353 12.05 -19.49 -16.53
N CYS A 354 12.67 -19.59 -17.72
CA CYS A 354 12.01 -19.24 -18.99
C CYS A 354 10.77 -20.11 -19.25
N SER A 355 10.84 -21.41 -18.98
CA SER A 355 9.71 -22.32 -19.17
C SER A 355 8.52 -21.92 -18.29
N VAL A 356 8.76 -21.58 -17.02
CA VAL A 356 7.70 -21.11 -16.11
C VAL A 356 7.14 -19.76 -16.59
N ALA A 357 8.00 -18.83 -17.02
CA ALA A 357 7.57 -17.54 -17.54
C ALA A 357 6.69 -17.66 -18.80
N LEU A 358 7.04 -18.56 -19.73
CA LEU A 358 6.28 -18.78 -20.96
C LEU A 358 4.87 -19.32 -20.68
N ILE A 359 4.67 -20.09 -19.60
CA ILE A 359 3.33 -20.58 -19.20
C ILE A 359 2.35 -19.44 -18.90
N ASN A 360 2.83 -18.25 -18.51
CA ASN A 360 1.98 -17.08 -18.28
C ASN A 360 1.42 -16.48 -19.58
N PHE A 361 2.01 -16.81 -20.74
CA PHE A 361 1.62 -16.28 -22.05
C PHE A 361 0.89 -17.31 -22.93
N THR A 362 0.71 -18.54 -22.46
CA THR A 362 -0.06 -19.57 -23.16
C THR A 362 -1.54 -19.49 -22.79
N THR A 363 -2.40 -19.46 -23.81
CA THR A 363 -3.87 -19.51 -23.66
C THR A 363 -4.30 -20.85 -23.06
N ARG A 364 -5.38 -20.83 -22.27
CA ARG A 364 -6.30 -21.97 -22.21
C ARG A 364 -7.41 -21.74 -23.20
#